data_AF-A0A351AEZ7-F1
#
_entry.id   AF-A0A351AEZ7-F1
#
_cell.length_a   1.000
_cell.length_b   1.000
_cell.length_c   1.000
_cell.angle_alpha   90.00
_cell.angle_beta   90.00
_cell.angle_gamma   90.00
#
_symmetry.space_group_name_H-M   'P 1'
#
loop_
_entity.id
_entity.type
_entity.pdbx_description
1 polymer ?
#
loop_
_entity_poly.entity_id
_entity_poly.type
_entity_poly.pdbx_seq_one_letter_code
_entity_poly.pdbx_strand_id
1 'polypeptide(L)'
;MGVFLSAALLITLSLAGLHHAHHNITRWRREARITWQQIDRLIEQRQSASDPVTLARVERKLDDVASFHNRTVRAANREMGTLSGRLVSHMRGLRKLSPYTPAHRLPPESSDA
;
A
#
# COMPACT_ATOMS: atom_id res chain seq x y z
N MET A 1 11.10 -39.40 23.07
CA MET A 1 11.35 -39.08 21.64
C MET A 1 10.24 -38.24 20.97
N GLY A 2 9.16 -37.83 21.65
CA GLY A 2 8.03 -37.10 21.01
C GLY A 2 8.12 -35.57 20.98
N VAL A 3 8.99 -34.95 21.79
CA VAL A 3 9.01 -33.48 21.97
C VAL A 3 9.83 -32.75 20.89
N PHE A 4 10.83 -33.43 20.31
CA PHE A 4 11.72 -32.84 19.30
C PHE A 4 11.04 -32.67 17.92
N LEU A 5 10.12 -33.57 17.56
CA LEU A 5 9.34 -33.48 16.32
C LEU A 5 8.37 -32.28 16.35
N SER A 6 7.74 -32.03 17.49
CA SER A 6 6.80 -30.91 17.66
C SER A 6 7.52 -29.56 17.63
N ALA A 7 8.70 -29.45 18.24
CA ALA A 7 9.49 -28.22 18.22
C ALA A 7 10.01 -27.87 16.81
N ALA A 8 10.49 -28.88 16.06
CA ALA A 8 10.95 -28.67 14.69
C ALA A 8 9.82 -28.22 13.74
N LEU A 9 8.61 -28.78 13.90
CA LEU A 9 7.44 -28.39 13.10
C LEU A 9 6.97 -26.96 13.43
N LEU A 10 7.00 -26.57 14.70
CA LEU A 10 6.65 -25.20 15.12
C LEU A 10 7.66 -24.16 14.60
N ILE A 11 8.94 -24.50 14.56
CA ILE A 11 10.00 -23.62 14.01
C ILE A 11 9.83 -23.45 12.50
N THR A 12 9.56 -24.54 11.75
CA THR A 12 9.38 -24.46 10.29
C THR A 12 8.10 -23.73 9.89
N LEU A 13 6.98 -23.95 10.60
CA LEU A 13 5.75 -23.18 10.41
C LEU A 13 5.95 -21.68 10.70
N SER A 14 6.70 -21.36 11.75
CA SER A 14 7.02 -19.97 12.09
C SER A 14 7.90 -19.29 11.03
N LEU A 15 8.88 -20.02 10.48
CA LEU A 15 9.75 -19.53 9.40
C LEU A 15 8.99 -19.34 8.09
N ALA A 16 8.09 -20.27 7.75
CA ALA A 16 7.25 -20.18 6.55
C ALA A 16 6.27 -19.00 6.64
N GLY A 17 5.64 -18.79 7.80
CA GLY A 17 4.77 -17.63 8.05
C GLY A 17 5.53 -16.30 7.94
N LEU A 18 6.76 -16.24 8.47
CA LEU A 18 7.62 -15.07 8.35
C LEU A 18 8.02 -14.78 6.89
N HIS A 19 8.39 -15.82 6.14
CA HIS A 19 8.81 -15.66 4.74
C HIS A 19 7.64 -15.22 3.85
N HIS A 20 6.44 -15.77 4.10
CA HIS A 20 5.22 -15.38 3.41
C HIS A 20 4.85 -13.91 3.69
N ALA A 21 4.83 -13.50 4.96
CA ALA A 21 4.56 -12.12 5.35
C ALA A 21 5.58 -11.14 4.77
N HIS A 22 6.86 -11.51 4.79
CA HIS A 22 7.93 -10.69 4.20
C HIS A 22 7.76 -10.51 2.69
N HIS A 23 7.39 -11.57 1.97
CA HIS A 23 7.15 -11.52 0.53
C HIS A 23 5.95 -10.64 0.19
N ASN A 24 4.82 -10.80 0.88
CA ASN A 24 3.61 -10.00 0.67
C ASN A 24 3.86 -8.52 0.97
N ILE A 25 4.50 -8.20 2.10
CA ILE A 25 4.86 -6.82 2.45
C ILE A 25 5.75 -6.18 1.38
N THR A 26 6.77 -6.89 0.93
CA THR A 26 7.71 -6.40 -0.09
C THR A 26 6.99 -6.17 -1.42
N ARG A 27 6.12 -7.11 -1.80
CA ARG A 27 5.28 -7.01 -2.99
C ARG A 27 4.38 -5.77 -2.92
N TRP A 28 3.62 -5.58 -1.84
CA TRP A 28 2.72 -4.44 -1.73
C TRP A 28 3.44 -3.10 -1.67
N ARG A 29 4.61 -3.04 -1.03
CA ARG A 29 5.45 -1.82 -1.07
C ARG A 29 5.87 -1.47 -2.49
N ARG A 30 6.24 -2.48 -3.29
CA ARG A 30 6.56 -2.29 -4.70
C ARG A 30 5.34 -1.82 -5.48
N GLU A 31 4.19 -2.45 -5.31
CA GLU A 31 2.94 -2.06 -5.97
C GLU A 31 2.49 -0.65 -5.57
N ALA A 32 2.57 -0.30 -4.28
CA ALA A 32 2.24 1.03 -3.78
C ALA A 32 3.17 2.11 -4.36
N ARG A 33 4.48 1.82 -4.47
CA ARG A 33 5.44 2.73 -5.11
C ARG A 33 5.13 2.94 -6.60
N ILE A 34 4.87 1.86 -7.34
CA ILE A 34 4.55 1.94 -8.77
C ILE A 34 3.28 2.75 -8.99
N THR A 35 2.24 2.48 -8.21
CA THR A 35 0.95 3.18 -8.34
C THR A 35 1.04 4.64 -7.93
N TRP A 36 1.88 4.98 -6.94
CA TRP A 36 2.17 6.38 -6.61
C TRP A 36 2.83 7.13 -7.77
N GLN A 37 3.86 6.53 -8.38
CA GLN A 37 4.52 7.11 -9.57
C GLN A 37 3.56 7.26 -10.76
N GLN A 38 2.59 6.36 -10.89
CA GLN A 38 1.54 6.48 -11.91
C GLN A 38 0.58 7.63 -11.60
N ILE A 39 0.21 7.83 -10.33
CA ILE A 39 -0.61 8.97 -9.91
C ILE A 39 0.13 10.28 -10.23
N ASP A 40 1.41 10.40 -9.86
CA ASP A 40 2.21 11.60 -10.13
C ASP A 40 2.22 11.94 -11.63
N ARG A 41 2.47 10.95 -12.49
CA ARG A 41 2.41 11.12 -13.96
C ARG A 41 1.04 11.52 -14.47
N LEU A 42 -0.03 10.98 -13.89
CA LEU A 42 -1.41 11.33 -14.29
C LEU A 42 -1.76 12.75 -13.85
N ILE A 43 -1.25 13.22 -12.71
CA ILE A 43 -1.39 14.61 -12.27
C ILE A 43 -0.67 15.55 -13.24
N GLU A 44 0.56 15.24 -13.64
CA GLU A 44 1.31 16.00 -14.64
C GLU A 44 0.58 16.02 -16.00
N GLN A 45 0.04 14.88 -16.44
CA GLN A 45 -0.78 14.79 -17.66
C GLN A 45 -2.06 15.61 -17.56
N ARG A 46 -2.70 15.65 -16.38
CA ARG A 46 -3.90 16.47 -16.15
C ARG A 46 -3.56 17.96 -16.24
N GLN A 47 -2.43 18.37 -15.68
CA GLN A 47 -1.98 19.77 -15.71
C GLN A 47 -1.60 20.25 -17.12
N SER A 48 -1.13 19.34 -17.98
CA SER A 48 -0.75 19.64 -19.37
C SER A 48 -1.88 19.44 -20.39
N ALA A 49 -2.98 18.79 -20.01
CA ALA A 49 -4.13 18.59 -20.88
C ALA A 49 -5.01 19.84 -20.97
N SER A 50 -5.20 20.35 -22.18
CA SER A 50 -6.09 21.48 -22.49
C SER A 50 -7.43 21.05 -23.08
N ASP A 51 -7.48 19.85 -23.67
CA ASP A 51 -8.69 19.28 -24.28
C ASP A 51 -9.60 18.61 -23.23
N PRO A 52 -10.91 18.94 -23.20
CA PRO A 52 -11.86 18.38 -22.24
C PRO A 52 -11.97 16.85 -22.28
N VAL A 53 -11.85 16.22 -23.45
CA VAL A 53 -11.96 14.77 -23.60
C VAL A 53 -10.75 14.07 -22.97
N THR A 54 -9.56 14.62 -23.18
CA THR A 54 -8.30 14.17 -22.61
C THR A 54 -8.30 14.33 -21.09
N LEU A 55 -8.76 15.48 -20.59
CA LEU A 55 -8.93 15.72 -19.15
C LEU A 55 -9.84 14.67 -18.51
N ALA A 56 -11.04 14.45 -19.07
CA ALA A 56 -11.98 13.46 -18.55
C ALA A 56 -11.45 12.01 -18.61
N ARG A 57 -10.55 11.71 -19.55
CA ARG A 57 -9.88 10.41 -19.64
C ARG A 57 -8.79 10.26 -18.56
N VAL A 58 -7.98 11.29 -18.37
CA VAL A 58 -6.93 11.31 -17.34
C VAL A 58 -7.55 11.25 -15.95
N GLU A 59 -8.64 11.98 -15.69
CA GLU A 59 -9.34 11.97 -14.40
C GLU A 59 -9.91 10.59 -14.08
N ARG A 60 -10.59 9.94 -15.03
CA ARG A 60 -11.07 8.56 -14.85
C ARG A 60 -9.92 7.59 -14.52
N LYS A 61 -8.81 7.71 -15.25
CA LYS A 61 -7.64 6.85 -15.02
C LYS A 61 -6.97 7.14 -13.68
N LEU A 62 -6.94 8.39 -13.26
CA LEU A 62 -6.42 8.79 -11.95
C LEU A 62 -7.28 8.22 -10.82
N ASP A 63 -8.61 8.25 -10.95
CA ASP A 63 -9.54 7.64 -9.99
C ASP A 63 -9.37 6.11 -9.90
N ASP A 64 -9.18 5.44 -11.03
CA ASP A 64 -8.93 3.99 -11.07
C ASP A 64 -7.63 3.61 -10.36
N VAL A 65 -6.53 4.32 -10.69
CA VAL A 65 -5.21 4.07 -10.11
C VAL A 65 -5.21 4.44 -8.62
N ALA A 66 -5.82 5.55 -8.23
CA ALA A 66 -6.00 5.95 -6.84
C ALA A 66 -6.79 4.91 -6.04
N SER A 67 -7.89 4.41 -6.60
CA SER A 67 -8.71 3.38 -5.96
C SER A 67 -7.93 2.08 -5.78
N PHE A 68 -7.16 1.66 -6.78
CA PHE A 68 -6.29 0.50 -6.69
C PHE A 68 -5.19 0.72 -5.63
N HIS A 69 -4.48 1.84 -5.68
CA HIS A 69 -3.46 2.22 -4.69
C HIS A 69 -4.01 2.13 -3.25
N ASN A 70 -5.17 2.73 -3.01
CA ASN A 70 -5.81 2.73 -1.69
C ASN A 70 -6.27 1.35 -1.22
N ARG A 71 -6.64 0.46 -2.13
CA ARG A 71 -6.90 -0.95 -1.78
C ARG A 71 -5.62 -1.67 -1.38
N THR A 72 -4.54 -1.50 -2.14
CA THR A 72 -3.22 -2.09 -1.84
C THR A 72 -2.67 -1.58 -0.51
N VAL A 73 -2.74 -0.27 -0.25
CA VAL A 73 -2.32 0.34 1.02
C VAL A 73 -3.13 -0.20 2.19
N ARG A 74 -4.46 -0.33 2.06
CA ARG A 74 -5.31 -0.90 3.13
C ARG A 74 -5.01 -2.37 3.38
N ALA A 75 -4.79 -3.17 2.34
CA ALA A 75 -4.39 -4.57 2.48
C ALA A 75 -3.04 -4.69 3.21
N ALA A 76 -2.04 -3.90 2.78
CA ALA A 76 -0.73 -3.86 3.39
C ALA A 76 -0.77 -3.44 4.87
N ASN A 77 -1.53 -2.39 5.18
CA ASN A 77 -1.66 -1.91 6.55
C ASN A 77 -2.43 -2.90 7.46
N ARG A 78 -3.41 -3.63 6.91
CA ARG A 78 -4.12 -4.68 7.67
C ARG A 78 -3.21 -5.85 8.00
N GLU A 79 -2.51 -6.40 7.02
CA GLU A 79 -1.60 -7.53 7.27
C GLU A 79 -0.41 -7.10 8.13
N MET A 80 0.12 -5.88 7.98
CA MET A 80 1.10 -5.37 8.95
C MET A 80 0.54 -5.28 10.37
N GLY A 81 -0.77 -5.02 10.53
CA GLY A 81 -1.46 -5.02 11.82
C GLY A 81 -1.71 -6.41 12.42
N THR A 82 -1.66 -7.48 11.62
CA THR A 82 -1.79 -8.86 12.12
C THR A 82 -0.46 -9.48 12.52
N LEU A 83 0.68 -8.84 12.19
CA LEU A 83 2.00 -9.31 12.58
C LEU A 83 2.33 -8.92 14.02
N SER A 84 2.93 -9.86 14.77
CA SER A 84 3.35 -9.59 16.15
C SER A 84 4.42 -8.50 16.19
N GLY A 85 4.45 -7.68 17.25
CA GLY A 85 5.43 -6.60 17.40
C GLY A 85 6.88 -7.08 17.34
N ARG A 86 7.16 -8.33 17.74
CA ARG A 86 8.47 -8.97 17.64
C ARG A 86 8.86 -9.27 16.18
N LEU A 87 7.88 -9.64 15.35
CA LEU A 87 8.06 -9.87 13.91
C LEU A 87 8.25 -8.55 13.16
N VAL A 88 7.45 -7.53 13.51
CA VAL A 88 7.58 -6.16 13.01
C VAL A 88 8.95 -5.57 13.34
N SER A 89 9.46 -5.81 14.56
CA SER A 89 10.80 -5.38 14.98
C SER A 89 11.93 -6.05 14.19
N HIS A 90 11.72 -7.29 13.73
CA HIS A 90 12.71 -8.01 12.91
C HIS A 90 12.74 -7.45 11.47
N MET A 91 11.59 -7.03 10.96
CA MET A 91 11.44 -6.41 9.64
C MET A 91 11.67 -4.90 9.69
N ARG A 92 12.89 -4.49 10.10
CA ARG A 92 13.32 -3.09 10.23
C ARG A 92 12.75 -2.20 9.11
N GLY A 93 12.07 -1.11 9.50
CA GLY A 93 11.55 -0.11 8.55
C GLY A 93 10.12 -0.35 8.06
N LEU A 94 9.35 -1.24 8.69
CA LEU A 94 7.91 -1.33 8.49
C LEU A 94 7.17 -0.11 9.06
N ARG A 95 6.73 0.78 8.17
CA ARG A 95 5.82 1.90 8.47
C ARG A 95 4.54 1.71 7.69
N LYS A 96 3.42 2.21 8.24
CA LYS A 96 2.13 2.25 7.54
C LYS A 96 2.29 3.03 6.25
N LEU A 97 1.70 2.52 5.17
CA LEU A 97 1.64 3.23 3.90
C LEU A 97 0.52 4.27 3.96
N SER A 98 0.76 5.44 3.38
CA SER A 98 -0.22 6.53 3.30
C SER A 98 -1.18 6.28 2.15
N PRO A 99 -2.50 6.38 2.36
CA PRO A 99 -3.45 6.36 1.25
C PRO A 99 -3.32 7.66 0.43
N TYR A 100 -3.71 7.58 -0.84
CA TYR A 100 -3.87 8.75 -1.70
C TYR A 100 -5.26 9.37 -1.47
N THR A 101 -5.28 10.66 -1.14
CA THR A 101 -6.49 11.48 -1.08
C THR A 101 -6.46 12.49 -2.23
N PRO A 102 -7.39 12.44 -3.18
CA PRO A 102 -7.44 13.43 -4.25
C PRO A 102 -7.71 14.83 -3.67
N ALA A 103 -6.98 15.85 -4.13
CA ALA A 103 -7.12 17.23 -3.65
C ALA A 103 -8.55 17.77 -3.80
N HIS A 104 -9.30 17.34 -4.82
CA HIS A 104 -10.70 17.71 -5.04
C HIS A 104 -11.69 17.04 -4.07
N ARG A 105 -11.26 16.07 -3.27
CA ARG A 105 -12.06 15.43 -2.20
C ARG A 105 -11.68 15.89 -0.80
N LEU A 106 -10.64 16.71 -0.67
CA LEU A 106 -10.44 17.44 0.58
C LEU A 106 -11.61 18.44 0.68
N PRO A 107 -12.31 18.51 1.83
CA PRO A 107 -13.25 19.59 2.04
C PRO A 107 -12.49 20.90 1.76
N PRO A 108 -13.13 21.91 1.15
CA PRO A 108 -12.48 23.22 1.04
C PRO A 108 -11.97 23.56 2.43
N GLU A 109 -10.66 23.81 2.56
CA GLU A 109 -10.10 24.33 3.80
C GLU A 109 -11.04 25.45 4.21
N SER A 110 -11.67 25.30 5.37
CA SER A 110 -12.44 26.37 5.97
C SER A 110 -11.44 27.51 6.07
N SER A 111 -11.57 28.47 5.18
CA SER A 111 -10.87 29.74 5.26
C SER A 111 -11.50 30.42 6.46
N ASP A 112 -11.07 30.02 7.66
CA ASP A 112 -11.49 30.66 8.90
C ASP A 112 -10.99 32.10 8.82
N ALA A 113 -11.97 32.98 8.71
CA ALA A 113 -11.88 34.44 8.76
C ALA A 113 -11.55 34.92 10.18
#